data_AF-A0A257JET9-F1
#
_entry.id   AF-A0A257JET9-F1
#
_cell.length_a   1.000
_cell.length_b   1.000
_cell.length_c   1.000
_cell.angle_alpha   90.00
_cell.angle_beta   90.00
_cell.angle_gamma   90.00
#
_symmetry.space_group_name_H-M   'P 1'
#
loop_
_entity.id
_entity.type
_entity.pdbx_description
1 polymer ?
#
loop_
_entity_poly.entity_id
_entity_poly.type
_entity_poly.pdbx_seq_one_letter_code
_entity_poly.pdbx_strand_id
1 'polypeptide(L)'
;MKLSEVSIRRPVFATVLSLMLLLLGAVSFTKLATREYPRIDEPVVNVSTRLIGASSEVIESQVTKPLEDSIAGIDGVEILTSISRAEQSQITARFKLSKDPDSAAADVRDRVSRVRGRLPEAIDEPIIAKVEADAFPVIWLAFTSETMTPLQVTDVVTRIVKPRLQTVPGVADVQINGDRKFAMRIWLDPDKLASYR
;
A
#
# COMPACT_ATOMS: atom_id res chain seq x y z
N MET A 1 5.26 36.59 46.21
CA MET A 1 4.54 36.12 45.01
C MET A 1 4.73 37.13 43.89
N LYS A 2 5.78 37.00 43.06
CA LYS A 2 6.15 38.08 42.12
C LYS A 2 5.19 38.27 40.94
N LEU A 3 4.56 37.20 40.44
CA LEU A 3 3.58 37.32 39.35
C LEU A 3 2.28 38.01 39.81
N SER A 4 1.70 37.56 40.92
CA SER A 4 0.46 38.16 41.45
C SER A 4 0.67 39.63 41.83
N GLU A 5 1.79 39.95 42.47
CA GLU A 5 2.11 41.33 42.87
C GLU A 5 2.32 42.24 41.65
N VAL A 6 3.04 41.80 40.62
CA VAL A 6 3.25 42.58 39.37
C VAL A 6 1.94 42.77 38.60
N SER A 7 1.10 41.74 38.52
CA SER A 7 -0.20 41.81 37.84
C SER A 7 -1.19 42.76 38.54
N ILE A 8 -1.18 42.80 39.89
CA ILE A 8 -2.01 43.73 40.68
C ILE A 8 -1.49 45.16 40.55
N ARG A 9 -0.17 45.37 40.56
CA ARG A 9 0.46 46.70 40.51
C ARG A 9 0.43 47.33 39.11
N ARG A 10 0.30 46.52 38.05
CA ARG A 10 0.22 46.96 36.65
C ARG A 10 -0.97 46.28 35.93
N PRO A 11 -2.22 46.75 36.17
CA PRO A 11 -3.41 46.13 35.61
C PRO A 11 -3.46 46.15 34.08
N VAL A 12 -2.94 47.20 33.44
CA VAL A 12 -2.86 47.30 31.97
C VAL A 12 -1.93 46.24 31.37
N PHE A 13 -0.80 45.93 32.03
CA PHE A 13 0.10 44.89 31.56
C PHE A 13 -0.56 43.50 31.64
N ALA A 14 -1.28 43.24 32.73
CA ALA A 14 -2.00 41.98 32.91
C ALA A 14 -3.13 41.80 31.89
N THR A 15 -3.90 42.85 31.57
CA THR A 15 -4.97 42.79 30.57
C THR A 15 -4.43 42.59 29.15
N VAL A 16 -3.35 43.28 28.78
CA VAL A 16 -2.69 43.09 27.48
C VAL A 16 -2.15 41.67 27.33
N LEU A 17 -1.51 41.13 28.37
CA LEU A 17 -1.01 39.76 28.35
C LEU A 17 -2.16 38.73 28.21
N SER A 18 -3.27 38.95 28.91
CA SER A 18 -4.46 38.09 28.80
C SER A 18 -5.10 38.16 27.42
N LEU A 19 -5.23 39.36 26.84
CA LEU A 19 -5.71 39.55 25.47
C LEU A 19 -4.80 38.89 24.45
N MET A 20 -3.48 38.98 24.65
CA MET A 20 -2.50 38.33 23.77
C MET A 20 -2.66 36.80 23.79
N LEU A 21 -2.85 36.20 24.98
CA LEU A 21 -3.11 34.76 25.11
C LEU A 21 -4.43 34.34 24.47
N LEU A 22 -5.50 35.14 24.63
CA LEU A 22 -6.79 34.89 23.98
C LEU A 22 -6.68 34.95 22.45
N LEU A 23 -5.98 35.94 21.91
CA LEU A 23 -5.73 36.06 20.47
C LEU A 23 -4.92 34.88 19.94
N LEU A 24 -3.84 34.49 20.63
CA LEU A 24 -3.02 33.33 20.26
C LEU A 24 -3.86 32.04 20.28
N GLY A 25 -4.69 31.87 21.30
CA GLY A 25 -5.61 30.75 21.43
C GLY A 25 -6.62 30.69 20.30
N ALA A 26 -7.25 31.81 19.95
CA ALA A 26 -8.23 31.89 18.87
C ALA A 26 -7.61 31.57 17.50
N VAL A 27 -6.43 32.11 17.21
CA VAL A 27 -5.69 31.82 15.95
C VAL A 27 -5.24 30.35 15.92
N SER A 28 -4.78 29.80 17.04
CA SER A 28 -4.34 28.40 17.11
C SER A 28 -5.51 27.43 16.95
N PHE A 29 -6.67 27.76 17.53
CA PHE A 29 -7.89 26.95 17.45
C PHE A 29 -8.38 26.81 16.01
N THR A 30 -8.35 27.90 15.22
CA THR A 30 -8.76 27.87 13.81
C THR A 30 -7.78 27.15 12.88
N LYS A 31 -6.53 26.97 13.29
CA LYS A 31 -5.50 26.24 12.53
C LYS A 31 -5.33 24.78 12.96
N LEU A 32 -6.03 24.35 14.01
CA LEU A 32 -5.89 23.00 14.52
C LEU A 32 -6.53 22.02 13.53
N ALA A 33 -5.72 21.12 12.97
CA ALA A 33 -6.22 20.10 12.05
C ALA A 33 -7.16 19.15 12.80
N THR A 34 -8.44 19.20 12.48
CA THR A 34 -9.43 18.24 12.95
C THR A 34 -9.29 16.95 12.16
N ARG A 35 -9.08 15.83 12.87
CA ARG A 35 -9.07 14.49 12.28
C ARG A 35 -10.16 13.67 12.95
N GLU A 36 -10.92 12.92 12.16
CA GLU A 36 -12.00 12.06 12.66
C GLU A 36 -11.45 10.83 13.40
N TYR A 37 -10.28 10.34 12.97
CA TYR A 37 -9.56 9.23 13.59
C TYR A 37 -8.13 9.63 13.97
N PRO A 38 -7.59 9.09 15.09
CA PRO A 38 -6.17 9.22 15.39
C PRO A 38 -5.35 8.52 14.32
N ARG A 39 -4.17 9.06 14.01
CA ARG A 39 -3.24 8.43 13.07
C ARG A 39 -2.67 7.16 13.71
N ILE A 40 -3.17 5.99 13.29
CA ILE A 40 -2.66 4.69 13.69
C ILE A 40 -1.82 4.17 12.52
N ASP A 41 -0.55 4.55 12.50
CA ASP A 41 0.41 3.94 11.57
C ASP A 41 0.91 2.62 12.18
N GLU A 42 0.09 1.56 12.16
CA GLU A 42 0.59 0.22 12.50
C GLU A 42 1.67 -0.18 11.47
N PRO A 43 2.91 -0.50 11.90
CA PRO A 43 3.98 -0.84 10.98
C PRO A 43 3.74 -2.25 10.43
N VAL A 44 2.92 -2.34 9.39
CA VAL A 44 2.55 -3.58 8.70
C VAL A 44 3.07 -3.52 7.28
N VAL A 45 3.79 -4.56 6.87
CA VAL A 45 4.36 -4.70 5.54
C VAL A 45 3.77 -5.92 4.87
N ASN A 46 3.22 -5.73 3.68
CA ASN A 46 2.74 -6.79 2.82
C ASN A 46 3.77 -7.10 1.73
N VAL A 47 4.05 -8.37 1.54
CA VAL A 47 4.85 -8.89 0.44
C VAL A 47 3.94 -9.77 -0.40
N SER A 48 3.74 -9.42 -1.67
CA SER A 48 3.00 -10.25 -2.61
C SER A 48 3.94 -10.77 -3.70
N THR A 49 3.89 -12.07 -3.93
CA THR A 49 4.66 -12.73 -4.99
C THR A 49 3.73 -13.59 -5.83
N ARG A 50 3.97 -13.64 -7.14
CA ARG A 50 3.18 -14.43 -8.08
C ARG A 50 4.07 -15.43 -8.80
N LEU A 51 3.57 -16.65 -8.98
CA LEU A 51 4.19 -17.70 -9.77
C LEU A 51 3.10 -18.39 -10.60
N ILE A 52 3.03 -18.04 -11.88
CA ILE A 52 1.95 -18.46 -12.77
C ILE A 52 1.97 -19.98 -12.98
N GLY A 53 0.80 -20.61 -12.93
CA GLY A 53 0.65 -22.06 -13.14
C GLY A 53 1.02 -22.95 -11.95
N ALA A 54 1.41 -22.39 -10.80
CA ALA A 54 1.71 -23.17 -9.60
C ALA A 54 0.46 -23.43 -8.74
N SER A 55 0.35 -24.65 -8.18
CA SER A 55 -0.65 -24.98 -7.17
C SER A 55 -0.33 -24.31 -5.84
N SER A 56 -1.33 -24.16 -4.95
CA SER A 56 -1.14 -23.54 -3.63
C SER A 56 -0.05 -24.23 -2.79
N GLU A 57 0.11 -25.54 -2.94
CA GLU A 57 1.11 -26.32 -2.19
C GLU A 57 2.53 -26.11 -2.72
N VAL A 58 2.68 -25.93 -4.04
CA VAL A 58 3.96 -25.52 -4.65
C VAL A 58 4.29 -24.09 -4.24
N ILE A 59 3.32 -23.18 -4.24
CA ILE A 59 3.51 -21.81 -3.76
C ILE A 59 3.96 -21.80 -2.30
N GLU A 60 3.29 -22.55 -1.43
CA GLU A 60 3.64 -22.60 -0.02
C GLU A 60 5.08 -23.10 0.18
N SER A 61 5.44 -24.22 -0.44
CA SER A 61 6.73 -24.87 -0.24
C SER A 61 7.90 -24.16 -0.91
N GLN A 62 7.72 -23.62 -2.12
CA GLN A 62 8.81 -23.05 -2.92
C GLN A 62 8.90 -21.52 -2.85
N VAL A 63 7.84 -20.83 -2.44
CA VAL A 63 7.80 -19.35 -2.41
C VAL A 63 7.53 -18.84 -1.00
N THR A 64 6.41 -19.22 -0.40
CA THR A 64 5.98 -18.67 0.89
C THR A 64 6.95 -19.03 2.00
N LYS A 65 7.27 -20.31 2.22
CA LYS A 65 8.18 -20.74 3.31
C LYS A 65 9.57 -20.10 3.25
N PRO A 66 10.29 -20.11 2.11
CA PRO A 66 11.58 -19.44 2.02
C PRO A 66 11.52 -17.93 2.33
N LEU A 67 10.44 -17.26 1.91
CA LEU A 67 10.23 -15.85 2.20
C LEU A 67 9.90 -15.62 3.68
N GLU A 68 9.04 -16.44 4.27
CA GLU A 68 8.70 -16.38 5.69
C GLU A 68 9.93 -16.56 6.56
N ASP A 69 10.75 -17.59 6.31
CA ASP A 69 11.97 -17.86 7.07
C ASP A 69 12.94 -16.67 7.03
N SER A 70 13.01 -15.98 5.90
CA SER A 70 13.84 -14.78 5.75
C SER A 70 13.27 -13.60 6.55
N ILE A 71 11.96 -13.36 6.45
CA ILE A 71 11.28 -12.21 7.04
C ILE A 71 11.15 -12.37 8.56
N ALA A 72 10.92 -13.59 9.05
CA ALA A 72 10.85 -13.89 10.48
C ALA A 72 12.16 -13.58 11.22
N GLY A 73 13.29 -13.57 10.52
CA GLY A 73 14.60 -13.19 11.07
C GLY A 73 14.85 -11.68 11.17
N ILE A 74 13.86 -10.83 10.87
CA ILE A 74 13.97 -9.37 11.05
C ILE A 74 13.65 -9.02 12.51
N ASP A 75 14.47 -8.15 13.09
CA ASP A 75 14.20 -7.65 14.44
C ASP A 75 12.92 -6.81 14.48
N GLY A 76 12.12 -7.04 15.51
CA GLY A 76 10.87 -6.32 15.74
C GLY A 76 9.65 -6.87 15.00
N VAL A 77 9.73 -8.01 14.30
CA VAL A 77 8.53 -8.72 13.84
C VAL A 77 7.78 -9.29 15.05
N GLU A 78 6.50 -8.97 15.16
CA GLU A 78 5.63 -9.44 16.23
C GLU A 78 4.72 -10.57 15.77
N ILE A 79 4.10 -10.40 14.59
CA ILE A 79 3.23 -11.40 13.97
C ILE A 79 3.57 -11.49 12.50
N LEU A 80 3.73 -12.72 12.01
CA LEU A 80 3.87 -13.04 10.60
C LEU A 80 2.71 -13.93 10.19
N THR A 81 1.94 -13.49 9.20
CA THR A 81 0.81 -14.26 8.65
C THR A 81 1.02 -14.42 7.16
N SER A 82 0.77 -15.61 6.62
CA SER A 82 0.80 -15.83 5.18
C SER A 82 -0.46 -16.52 4.67
N ILE A 83 -0.76 -16.25 3.41
CA ILE A 83 -1.86 -16.86 2.67
C ILE A 83 -1.29 -17.30 1.32
N SER A 84 -1.27 -18.61 1.11
CA SER A 84 -0.87 -19.22 -0.16
C SER A 84 -2.11 -19.66 -0.93
N ARG A 85 -2.28 -19.14 -2.14
CA ARG A 85 -3.33 -19.52 -3.09
C ARG A 85 -2.70 -20.02 -4.37
N ALA A 86 -3.49 -20.61 -5.26
CA ALA A 86 -3.01 -20.92 -6.60
C ALA A 86 -2.43 -19.64 -7.23
N GLU A 87 -1.23 -19.77 -7.80
CA GLU A 87 -0.44 -18.72 -8.43
C GLU A 87 0.03 -17.54 -7.54
N GLN A 88 -0.47 -17.39 -6.31
CA GLN A 88 -0.25 -16.19 -5.50
C GLN A 88 0.15 -16.52 -4.06
N SER A 89 1.23 -15.88 -3.61
CA SER A 89 1.65 -15.82 -2.20
C SER A 89 1.45 -14.41 -1.67
N GLN A 90 0.86 -14.29 -0.48
CA GLN A 90 0.76 -13.04 0.26
C GLN A 90 1.26 -13.26 1.68
N ILE A 91 2.24 -12.45 2.09
CA ILE A 91 2.82 -12.48 3.43
C ILE A 91 2.59 -11.10 4.06
N THR A 92 2.08 -11.08 5.28
CA THR A 92 1.83 -9.88 6.08
C THR A 92 2.70 -9.96 7.32
N ALA A 93 3.68 -9.06 7.41
CA ALA A 93 4.54 -8.91 8.57
C ALA A 93 4.10 -7.69 9.39
N ARG A 94 3.64 -7.92 10.62
CA ARG A 94 3.36 -6.89 11.61
C ARG A 94 4.56 -6.71 12.52
N PHE A 95 5.03 -5.47 12.62
CA PHE A 95 6.13 -5.09 13.50
C PHE A 95 5.61 -4.45 14.80
N LYS A 96 6.47 -4.37 15.80
CA LYS A 96 6.22 -3.63 17.04
C LYS A 96 5.96 -2.16 16.74
N LEU A 97 5.06 -1.51 17.49
CA LEU A 97 4.70 -0.09 17.31
C LEU A 97 5.89 0.89 17.40
N SER A 98 6.99 0.50 18.04
CA SER A 98 8.20 1.32 18.14
C SER A 98 9.05 1.33 16.88
N LYS A 99 8.78 0.44 15.91
CA LYS A 99 9.53 0.35 14.67
C LYS A 99 8.93 1.30 13.64
N ASP A 100 9.80 2.09 13.00
CA ASP A 100 9.41 2.96 11.91
C ASP A 100 8.95 2.14 10.67
N PRO A 101 7.77 2.44 10.08
CA PRO A 101 7.25 1.71 8.92
C PRO A 101 8.15 1.74 7.68
N ASP A 102 8.87 2.85 7.45
CA ASP A 102 9.78 2.99 6.29
C ASP A 102 11.01 2.11 6.48
N SER A 103 11.59 2.12 7.68
CA SER A 103 12.68 1.20 8.05
C SER A 103 12.23 -0.26 7.97
N ALA A 104 11.04 -0.60 8.46
CA ALA A 104 10.52 -1.96 8.38
C ALA A 104 10.38 -2.44 6.93
N ALA A 105 9.84 -1.60 6.04
CA ALA A 105 9.72 -1.92 4.62
C ALA A 105 11.09 -2.08 3.92
N ALA A 106 12.08 -1.28 4.30
CA ALA A 106 13.45 -1.42 3.82
C ALA A 106 14.08 -2.74 4.28
N ASP A 107 13.95 -3.09 5.56
CA ASP A 107 14.48 -4.34 6.12
C ASP A 107 13.85 -5.57 5.45
N VAL A 108 12.53 -5.53 5.20
CA VAL A 108 11.82 -6.59 4.45
C VAL A 108 12.35 -6.69 3.03
N ARG A 109 12.46 -5.59 2.30
CA ARG A 109 12.99 -5.58 0.92
C ARG A 109 14.38 -6.20 0.86
N ASP A 110 15.24 -5.88 1.82
CA ASP A 110 16.60 -6.41 1.89
C ASP A 110 16.62 -7.92 2.16
N ARG A 111 15.74 -8.43 3.03
CA ARG A 111 15.60 -9.87 3.32
C ARG A 111 15.04 -10.65 2.15
N VAL A 112 14.03 -10.10 1.48
CA VAL A 112 13.44 -10.69 0.27
C VAL A 112 14.49 -10.77 -0.83
N SER A 113 15.23 -9.68 -1.06
CA SER A 113 16.29 -9.63 -2.07
C SER A 113 17.40 -10.66 -1.83
N ARG A 114 17.80 -10.89 -0.57
CA ARG A 114 18.79 -11.92 -0.20
C ARG A 114 18.34 -13.34 -0.51
N VAL A 115 17.04 -13.61 -0.45
CA VAL A 115 16.47 -14.95 -0.66
C VAL A 115 15.94 -15.14 -2.09
N ARG A 116 15.93 -14.08 -2.92
CA ARG A 116 15.53 -14.14 -4.34
C ARG A 116 16.21 -15.27 -5.11
N GLY A 117 17.48 -15.56 -4.83
CA GLY A 117 18.23 -16.65 -5.46
C GLY A 117 17.86 -18.08 -5.02
N ARG A 118 17.06 -18.24 -3.95
CA ARG A 118 16.48 -19.52 -3.54
C ARG A 118 15.06 -19.73 -4.10
N LEU A 119 14.46 -18.69 -4.65
CA LEU A 119 13.14 -18.74 -5.25
C LEU A 119 13.25 -19.21 -6.71
N PRO A 120 12.21 -19.84 -7.28
CA PRO A 120 12.18 -20.20 -8.69
C PRO A 120 12.44 -18.99 -9.61
N GLU A 121 13.08 -19.21 -10.76
CA GLU A 121 13.32 -18.12 -11.71
C GLU A 121 12.03 -17.57 -12.33
N ALA A 122 11.00 -18.42 -12.44
CA ALA A 122 9.71 -18.10 -13.06
C ALA A 122 8.77 -17.24 -12.17
N ILE A 123 9.19 -16.84 -10.96
CA ILE A 123 8.39 -15.93 -10.15
C ILE A 123 8.42 -14.51 -10.72
N ASP A 124 7.30 -13.81 -10.60
CA ASP A 124 7.28 -12.36 -10.73
C ASP A 124 8.05 -11.73 -9.56
N GLU A 125 8.63 -10.55 -9.78
CA GLU A 125 9.38 -9.87 -8.73
C GLU A 125 8.45 -9.54 -7.53
N PRO A 126 8.86 -9.89 -6.29
CA PRO A 126 8.03 -9.64 -5.12
C PRO A 126 7.72 -8.15 -4.95
N ILE A 127 6.44 -7.84 -4.76
CA ILE A 127 5.96 -6.48 -4.52
C ILE A 127 5.88 -6.28 -3.01
N ILE A 128 6.72 -5.38 -2.49
CA ILE A 128 6.72 -4.98 -1.08
C ILE A 128 5.93 -3.67 -0.96
N ALA A 129 4.80 -3.73 -0.27
CA ALA A 129 3.94 -2.59 -0.01
C ALA A 129 3.76 -2.40 1.50
N LYS A 130 3.84 -1.15 1.95
CA LYS A 130 3.41 -0.78 3.30
C LYS A 130 1.88 -0.83 3.34
N VAL A 131 1.32 -1.40 4.39
CA VAL A 131 -0.12 -1.34 4.60
C VAL A 131 -0.43 0.01 5.22
N GLU A 132 -0.96 0.90 4.40
CA GLU A 132 -1.53 2.15 4.88
C GLU A 132 -2.98 1.86 5.25
N ALA A 133 -3.27 1.82 6.56
CA ALA A 133 -4.62 1.58 7.07
C ALA A 133 -5.64 2.63 6.55
N ASP A 134 -5.14 3.80 6.14
CA ASP A 134 -5.92 4.93 5.65
C ASP A 134 -6.03 4.99 4.10
N ALA A 135 -5.54 3.99 3.36
CA ALA A 135 -5.62 3.95 1.90
C ALA A 135 -7.02 3.56 1.40
N PHE A 136 -8.03 4.34 1.76
CA PHE A 136 -9.38 4.19 1.23
C PHE A 136 -9.48 4.88 -0.14
N PRO A 137 -10.06 4.22 -1.15
CA PRO A 137 -10.33 4.86 -2.43
C PRO A 137 -11.27 6.07 -2.23
N VAL A 138 -10.77 7.26 -2.54
CA VAL A 138 -11.52 8.52 -2.40
C VAL A 138 -12.64 8.63 -3.43
N ILE A 139 -12.43 8.07 -4.63
CA ILE A 139 -13.35 8.16 -5.76
C ILE A 139 -13.52 6.78 -6.40
N TRP A 140 -14.77 6.40 -6.65
CA TRP A 140 -15.13 5.24 -7.46
C TRP A 140 -15.74 5.73 -8.77
N LEU A 141 -15.18 5.29 -9.89
CA LEU A 141 -15.68 5.60 -11.24
C LEU A 141 -16.10 4.31 -11.93
N ALA A 142 -17.33 4.29 -12.45
CA ALA A 142 -17.82 3.22 -13.29
C ALA A 142 -17.87 3.70 -14.75
N PHE A 143 -17.35 2.88 -15.66
CA PHE A 143 -17.34 3.17 -17.10
C PHE A 143 -18.32 2.25 -17.83
N THR A 144 -19.28 2.86 -18.53
CA THR A 144 -20.25 2.16 -19.37
C THR A 144 -20.29 2.79 -20.75
N SER A 145 -20.63 2.00 -21.77
CA SER A 145 -20.78 2.47 -23.14
C SER A 145 -21.78 1.61 -23.88
N GLU A 146 -22.65 2.23 -24.68
CA GLU A 146 -23.60 1.53 -25.56
C GLU A 146 -22.96 1.15 -26.91
N THR A 147 -21.88 1.82 -27.29
CA THR A 147 -21.22 1.65 -28.59
C THR A 147 -19.92 0.86 -28.53
N MET A 148 -19.28 0.80 -27.35
CA MET A 148 -18.01 0.09 -27.14
C MET A 148 -18.24 -1.22 -26.40
N THR A 149 -17.57 -2.27 -26.87
CA THR A 149 -17.50 -3.54 -26.13
C THR A 149 -16.74 -3.36 -24.81
N PRO A 150 -16.97 -4.22 -23.79
CA PRO A 150 -16.24 -4.15 -22.52
C PRO A 150 -14.71 -4.20 -22.67
N LEU A 151 -14.20 -4.90 -23.70
CA LEU A 151 -12.77 -4.94 -24.05
C LEU A 151 -12.26 -3.57 -24.51
N GLN A 152 -13.00 -2.91 -25.41
CA GLN A 152 -12.64 -1.57 -25.90
C GLN A 152 -12.75 -0.52 -24.80
N VAL A 153 -13.75 -0.61 -23.92
CA VAL A 153 -13.86 0.27 -22.75
C VAL A 153 -12.65 0.08 -21.83
N THR A 154 -12.27 -1.16 -21.53
CA THR A 154 -11.09 -1.46 -20.70
C THR A 154 -9.83 -0.86 -21.30
N ASP A 155 -9.66 -0.97 -22.62
CA ASP A 155 -8.51 -0.44 -23.34
C ASP A 155 -8.42 1.09 -23.28
N VAL A 156 -9.54 1.79 -23.51
CA VAL A 156 -9.64 3.24 -23.36
C VAL A 156 -9.33 3.68 -21.93
N VAL A 157 -9.91 3.00 -20.94
CA VAL A 157 -9.68 3.30 -19.52
C VAL A 157 -8.21 3.10 -19.16
N THR A 158 -7.60 2.00 -19.60
CA THR A 158 -6.22 1.65 -19.27
C THR A 158 -5.21 2.58 -19.94
N ARG A 159 -5.38 2.89 -21.23
CA ARG A 159 -4.40 3.65 -22.01
C ARG A 159 -4.57 5.16 -21.92
N ILE A 160 -5.78 5.66 -21.69
CA ILE A 160 -6.09 7.09 -21.75
C ILE A 160 -6.51 7.62 -20.38
N VAL A 161 -7.49 6.98 -19.73
CA VAL A 161 -8.08 7.54 -18.51
C VAL A 161 -7.14 7.39 -17.31
N LYS A 162 -6.61 6.19 -17.07
CA LYS A 162 -5.72 5.91 -15.93
C LYS A 162 -4.50 6.85 -15.90
N PRO A 163 -3.71 7.02 -16.99
CA PRO A 163 -2.56 7.91 -16.96
C PRO A 163 -2.93 9.37 -16.68
N ARG A 164 -4.06 9.85 -17.23
CA ARG A 164 -4.53 11.23 -16.98
C ARG A 164 -4.90 11.44 -15.52
N LEU A 165 -5.57 10.48 -14.90
CA LEU A 165 -5.91 10.56 -13.48
C LEU A 165 -4.66 10.51 -12.59
N GLN A 166 -3.67 9.68 -12.93
CA GLN A 166 -2.40 9.60 -12.20
C GLN A 166 -1.57 10.90 -12.26
N THR A 167 -1.76 11.74 -13.28
CA THR A 167 -1.06 13.04 -13.37
C THR A 167 -1.65 14.14 -12.48
N VAL A 168 -2.82 13.92 -11.87
CA VAL A 168 -3.46 14.91 -11.01
C VAL A 168 -2.69 15.02 -9.68
N PRO A 169 -2.29 16.24 -9.25
CA PRO A 169 -1.59 16.42 -7.98
C PRO A 169 -2.40 15.85 -6.80
N GLY A 170 -1.77 14.98 -6.01
CA GLY A 170 -2.38 14.33 -4.85
C GLY A 170 -2.93 12.92 -5.11
N VAL A 171 -2.88 12.40 -6.34
CA VAL A 171 -3.26 11.02 -6.65
C VAL A 171 -2.07 10.08 -6.42
N ALA A 172 -2.21 9.14 -5.49
CA ALA A 172 -1.18 8.15 -5.17
C ALA A 172 -1.26 6.89 -6.07
N ASP A 173 -2.46 6.36 -6.27
CA ASP A 173 -2.69 5.17 -7.10
C ASP A 173 -4.06 5.21 -7.79
N VAL A 174 -4.17 4.53 -8.94
CA VAL A 174 -5.41 4.34 -9.70
C VAL A 174 -5.56 2.86 -10.06
N GLN A 175 -6.49 2.21 -9.38
CA GLN A 175 -6.77 0.78 -9.54
C GLN A 175 -7.95 0.58 -10.49
N ILE A 176 -7.81 -0.39 -11.41
CA ILE A 176 -8.87 -0.78 -12.32
C ILE A 176 -9.38 -2.14 -11.85
N ASN A 177 -10.69 -2.21 -11.58
CA ASN A 177 -11.35 -3.45 -11.18
C ASN A 177 -12.27 -3.95 -12.30
N GLY A 178 -12.31 -5.27 -12.51
CA GLY A 178 -13.19 -5.89 -13.52
C GLY A 178 -12.70 -5.72 -14.97
N ASP A 179 -11.41 -5.47 -15.17
CA ASP A 179 -10.82 -5.30 -16.49
C ASP A 179 -10.96 -6.56 -17.36
N ARG A 180 -11.09 -6.33 -18.67
CA ARG A 180 -11.03 -7.38 -19.69
C ARG A 180 -9.78 -7.14 -20.52
N LYS A 181 -8.75 -7.96 -20.28
CA LYS A 181 -7.48 -7.87 -21.01
C LYS A 181 -7.59 -8.58 -22.35
N PHE A 182 -7.03 -7.97 -23.40
CA PHE A 182 -6.83 -8.65 -24.67
C PHE A 182 -5.86 -9.83 -24.47
N ALA A 183 -6.29 -11.02 -24.86
CA ALA A 183 -5.46 -12.22 -24.84
C ALA A 183 -5.54 -12.91 -26.20
N MET A 184 -4.40 -13.03 -26.88
CA MET A 184 -4.30 -13.85 -28.08
C MET A 184 -4.13 -15.31 -27.65
N ARG A 185 -5.07 -16.16 -28.03
CA ARG A 185 -5.00 -17.61 -27.77
C ARG A 185 -4.70 -18.32 -29.07
N ILE A 186 -3.61 -19.07 -29.09
CA ILE A 186 -3.23 -19.90 -30.23
C ILE A 186 -3.62 -21.34 -29.88
N TRP A 187 -4.58 -21.88 -30.63
CA TRP A 187 -4.97 -23.28 -30.51
C TRP A 187 -4.14 -24.09 -31.49
N LEU A 188 -3.31 -24.96 -30.95
CA LEU A 188 -2.45 -25.84 -31.74
C LEU A 188 -3.21 -27.14 -32.00
N ASP A 189 -3.19 -27.58 -33.26
CA ASP A 189 -3.73 -28.86 -33.69
C ASP A 189 -2.61 -29.92 -33.62
N PRO A 190 -2.65 -30.85 -32.66
CA PRO A 190 -1.57 -31.82 -32.44
C PRO A 190 -1.36 -32.75 -33.65
N ASP A 191 -2.45 -33.11 -34.34
CA ASP A 191 -2.41 -34.04 -35.47
C ASP A 191 -1.77 -33.39 -36.70
N LYS A 192 -2.06 -32.11 -36.94
CA LYS A 192 -1.37 -31.33 -37.99
C LYS A 192 0.09 -31.06 -37.64
N LEU A 193 0.42 -30.79 -36.37
CA LEU A 193 1.82 -30.63 -35.96
C LEU A 193 2.63 -31.90 -36.21
N ALA A 194 2.03 -33.07 -35.97
CA ALA A 194 2.67 -34.35 -36.22
C ALA A 194 2.86 -34.68 -37.73
N SER A 195 2.08 -34.07 -38.62
CA SER A 195 2.17 -34.29 -40.07
C SER A 195 3.20 -33.41 -40.78
N TYR A 196 3.65 -32.31 -40.17
CA TYR A 196 4.73 -31.45 -40.67
C TYR A 196 6.13 -31.92 -40.23
N ARG A 197 6.42 -33.20 -40.45
CA ARG A 197 7.73 -33.80 -40.13
C ARG A 197 8.76 -33.62 -41.24
#